data_AF-A0A6C0AVE7-F1
#
_entry.id   AF-A0A6C0AVE7-F1
#
_cell.length_a   1.000
_cell.length_b   1.000
_cell.length_c   1.000
_cell.angle_alpha   90.00
_cell.angle_beta   90.00
_cell.angle_gamma   90.00
#
_symmetry.space_group_name_H-M   'P 1'
#
loop_
_entity.id
_entity.type
_entity.pdbx_description
1 polymer ?
#
loop_
_entity_poly.entity_id
_entity_poly.type
_entity_poly.pdbx_seq_one_letter_code
_entity_poly.pdbx_strand_id
1 'polypeptide(L)'
;MIIPVRCFTCGSVIADKWIPYQKLTAKHRTDTSQHDIELLDTDSLATPENNTTAEYRALEELEITRLCCRRHFLCCVDMIDTI
;
A
#
# COMPACT_ATOMS: atom_id res chain seq x y z
N MET A 1 5.60 3.08 -15.29
CA MET A 1 4.94 4.39 -15.18
C MET A 1 5.05 4.80 -13.73
N ILE A 2 5.77 5.88 -13.48
CA ILE A 2 6.15 6.33 -12.15
C ILE A 2 4.94 6.81 -11.33
N ILE A 3 5.02 6.67 -10.00
CA ILE A 3 4.06 7.28 -9.08
C ILE A 3 3.98 8.80 -9.31
N PRO A 4 2.80 9.44 -9.28
CA PRO A 4 2.71 10.87 -9.51
C PRO A 4 3.35 11.68 -8.37
N VAL A 5 3.93 12.83 -8.72
CA VAL A 5 4.59 13.75 -7.76
C VAL A 5 3.63 14.18 -6.64
N ARG A 6 2.37 14.45 -6.99
CA ARG A 6 1.29 14.85 -6.08
C ARG A 6 0.04 14.02 -6.32
N CYS A 7 -0.79 13.89 -5.29
CA CYS A 7 -2.10 13.28 -5.42
C CYS A 7 -3.04 14.14 -6.29
N PHE A 8 -3.71 13.51 -7.27
CA PHE A 8 -4.63 14.20 -8.19
C PHE A 8 -5.87 14.80 -7.54
N THR A 9 -6.23 14.37 -6.34
CA THR A 9 -7.41 14.88 -5.61
C THR A 9 -7.02 15.87 -4.52
N CYS A 10 -6.09 15.50 -3.65
CA CYS A 10 -5.75 16.26 -2.45
C CYS A 10 -4.58 17.25 -2.65
N GLY A 11 -3.80 17.11 -3.73
CA GLY A 11 -2.61 17.94 -3.99
C GLY A 11 -1.42 17.70 -3.05
N SER A 12 -1.53 16.78 -2.09
CA SER A 12 -0.43 16.43 -1.19
C SER A 12 0.74 15.84 -1.98
N VAL A 13 1.96 16.12 -1.52
CA VAL A 13 3.18 15.48 -2.04
C VAL A 13 3.19 14.02 -1.60
N ILE A 14 3.40 13.11 -2.55
CA ILE A 14 3.36 11.65 -2.29
C ILE A 14 4.55 10.89 -2.90
N ALA A 15 5.25 11.44 -3.89
CA ALA A 15 6.30 10.71 -4.62
C ALA A 15 7.52 10.37 -3.76
N ASP A 16 7.85 11.19 -2.77
CA ASP A 16 8.93 10.94 -1.80
C ASP A 16 8.67 9.70 -0.94
N LYS A 17 7.41 9.28 -0.80
CA LYS A 17 6.99 8.19 0.08
C LYS A 17 6.94 6.82 -0.60
N TRP A 18 7.13 6.73 -1.91
CA TRP A 18 7.01 5.45 -2.66
C TRP A 18 8.09 4.43 -2.30
N ILE A 19 9.36 4.85 -2.31
CA ILE A 19 10.48 3.97 -1.95
C ILE A 19 10.38 3.53 -0.47
N PRO A 20 10.10 4.42 0.49
CA PRO A 20 9.77 4.02 1.86
C PRO A 20 8.63 3.01 1.94
N TYR A 21 7.54 3.24 1.19
CA TYR A 21 6.38 2.34 1.17
C TYR A 21 6.77 0.92 0.75
N GLN A 22 7.49 0.76 -0.37
CA GLN A 22 7.95 -0.55 -0.83
C GLN A 22 8.80 -1.28 0.21
N LYS A 23 9.71 -0.56 0.89
CA LYS A 23 10.56 -1.12 1.96
C LYS A 23 9.74 -1.58 3.17
N LEU A 24 8.78 -0.77 3.61
CA LEU A 24 7.91 -1.08 4.74
C LEU A 24 6.98 -2.25 4.43
N THR A 25 6.40 -2.28 3.22
CA THR A 25 5.56 -3.40 2.79
C THR A 25 6.35 -4.70 2.73
N ALA A 26 7.58 -4.69 2.20
CA ALA A 26 8.44 -5.87 2.20
C ALA A 26 8.77 -6.36 3.62
N LYS A 27 9.08 -5.44 4.54
CA LYS A 27 9.33 -5.75 5.96
C LYS A 27 8.11 -6.36 6.64
N HIS A 28 6.93 -5.78 6.47
CA HIS A 28 5.71 -6.32 7.11
C HIS A 28 5.25 -7.65 6.53
N ARG A 29 5.55 -7.92 5.25
CA ARG A 29 5.32 -9.24 4.64
C ARG A 29 6.21 -10.32 5.25
N THR A 30 7.47 -10.00 5.57
CA THR A 30 8.34 -10.95 6.28
C THR A 30 7.90 -11.19 7.72
N ASP A 31 7.46 -10.15 8.42
CA ASP A 31 7.05 -10.25 9.82
C ASP A 31 5.79 -11.11 10.01
N THR A 32 4.87 -11.06 9.05
CA THR A 32 3.53 -11.65 9.22
C THR A 32 3.45 -13.12 8.76
N SER A 33 4.48 -13.69 8.11
CA SER A 33 4.38 -15.01 7.43
C SER A 33 3.15 -15.16 6.51
N GLN A 34 2.51 -14.05 6.17
CA GLN A 34 1.41 -13.97 5.20
C GLN A 34 2.07 -13.85 3.83
N HIS A 35 2.32 -14.99 3.20
CA HIS A 35 2.34 -15.03 1.75
C HIS A 35 0.92 -14.78 1.28
N ASP A 36 0.76 -13.69 0.54
CA ASP A 36 -0.32 -13.37 -0.38
C ASP A 36 -1.69 -13.89 0.04
N ILE A 37 -2.56 -12.96 0.47
CA ILE A 37 -4.00 -13.22 0.54
C ILE A 37 -4.40 -13.79 -0.82
N GLU A 38 -4.60 -15.11 -0.90
CA GLU A 38 -5.18 -15.74 -2.06
C GLU A 38 -6.50 -15.00 -2.31
N LEU A 39 -6.74 -14.63 -3.57
CA LEU A 39 -7.87 -13.82 -4.06
C LEU A 39 -9.26 -14.47 -3.84
N LEU A 40 -9.42 -15.32 -2.83
CA LEU A 40 -10.61 -16.09 -2.49
C LEU A 40 -10.96 -16.09 -1.00
N ASP A 41 -10.29 -15.32 -0.14
CA ASP A 41 -10.66 -15.28 1.28
C ASP A 41 -11.75 -14.21 1.56
N THR A 42 -12.96 -14.49 1.11
CA THR A 42 -14.16 -13.74 1.54
C THR A 42 -14.49 -13.95 3.03
N ASP A 43 -13.88 -14.94 3.69
CA ASP A 43 -14.08 -15.21 5.12
C ASP A 43 -13.27 -14.24 6.00
N SER A 44 -12.15 -13.74 5.49
CA SER A 44 -11.38 -12.65 6.11
C SER A 44 -12.18 -11.34 6.29
N LEU A 45 -13.21 -11.08 5.49
CA LEU A 45 -14.11 -9.92 5.65
C LEU A 45 -15.26 -10.18 6.65
N ALA A 46 -15.54 -11.44 6.95
CA ALA A 46 -16.60 -11.86 7.88
C ALA A 46 -16.11 -11.94 9.33
N THR A 47 -14.80 -12.04 9.54
CA THR A 47 -14.19 -12.20 10.87
C THR A 47 -13.84 -10.83 11.46
N PRO A 48 -14.35 -10.46 12.66
CA PRO A 48 -14.14 -9.12 13.26
C PRO A 48 -12.72 -8.90 13.81
N GLU A 49 -11.87 -9.92 13.75
CA GLU A 49 -10.52 -9.89 14.32
C GLU A 49 -9.50 -9.46 13.28
N ASN A 50 -9.33 -8.14 13.16
CA ASN A 50 -8.16 -7.43 12.65
C ASN A 50 -7.32 -8.17 11.58
N ASN A 51 -7.80 -8.13 10.34
CA ASN A 51 -7.01 -8.44 9.15
C ASN A 51 -6.28 -7.18 8.61
N THR A 52 -5.48 -6.50 9.47
CA THR A 52 -4.62 -5.40 9.00
C THR A 52 -3.54 -5.93 8.07
N THR A 53 -3.68 -5.64 6.77
CA THR A 53 -2.69 -6.06 5.77
C THR A 53 -1.35 -5.34 5.95
N ALA A 54 -0.29 -5.92 5.40
CA ALA A 54 1.05 -5.31 5.38
C ALA A 54 1.04 -3.91 4.72
N GLU A 55 0.22 -3.75 3.67
CA GLU A 55 0.03 -2.48 2.96
C GLU A 55 -0.65 -1.43 3.85
N TYR A 56 -1.68 -1.83 4.61
CA TYR A 56 -2.35 -0.92 5.54
C TYR A 56 -1.38 -0.39 6.60
N ARG A 57 -0.59 -1.28 7.21
CA ARG A 57 0.42 -0.92 8.23
C ARG A 57 1.48 0.04 7.68
N ALA A 58 1.99 -0.23 6.47
CA ALA A 58 2.95 0.65 5.81
C ALA A 58 2.36 2.04 5.52
N LEU A 59 1.09 2.12 5.09
CA LEU A 59 0.42 3.41 4.84
C LEU A 59 0.16 4.20 6.14
N GLU A 60 -0.09 3.50 7.24
CA GLU A 60 -0.27 4.09 8.56
C GLU A 60 1.05 4.67 9.10
N GLU A 61 2.16 3.93 8.98
CA GLU A 61 3.50 4.41 9.36
C GLU A 61 3.96 5.62 8.52
N LEU A 62 3.53 5.72 7.26
CA LEU A 62 3.80 6.88 6.39
C LEU A 62 2.83 8.04 6.58
N GLU A 63 1.92 7.94 7.56
CA GLU A 63 0.89 8.92 7.91
C GLU A 63 -0.03 9.30 6.74
N ILE A 64 -0.25 8.37 5.81
CA ILE A 64 -1.16 8.58 4.68
C ILE A 64 -2.56 8.18 5.14
N THR A 65 -3.33 9.14 5.66
CA THR A 65 -4.68 8.88 6.20
C THR A 65 -5.78 8.96 5.14
N ARG A 66 -5.65 9.90 4.20
CA ARG A 66 -6.70 10.20 3.21
C ARG A 66 -6.76 9.12 2.14
N LEU A 67 -7.95 8.55 1.94
CA LEU A 67 -8.20 7.52 0.93
C LEU A 67 -7.78 7.95 -0.49
N CYS A 68 -8.02 9.22 -0.84
CA CYS A 68 -7.65 9.74 -2.16
C CYS A 68 -6.14 9.75 -2.39
N CYS A 69 -5.33 9.91 -1.34
CA CYS A 69 -3.89 9.86 -1.45
C CYS A 69 -3.42 8.37 -1.33
N ARG A 70 -4.06 7.51 -0.51
CA ARG A 70 -3.80 6.04 -0.40
C ARG A 70 -3.94 5.27 -1.71
N ARG A 71 -4.97 5.56 -2.52
CA ARG A 71 -5.22 4.85 -3.79
C ARG A 71 -4.01 4.88 -4.75
N HIS A 72 -3.20 5.94 -4.68
CA HIS A 72 -2.00 6.08 -5.52
C HIS A 72 -0.88 5.11 -5.12
N PHE A 73 -0.90 4.56 -3.90
CA PHE A 73 0.06 3.55 -3.47
C PHE A 73 -0.45 2.14 -3.76
N LEU A 74 -1.74 1.89 -3.47
CA LEU A 74 -2.36 0.58 -3.66
C LEU A 74 -2.51 0.18 -5.14
N CYS A 75 -2.70 1.14 -6.04
CA CYS A 75 -2.95 0.89 -7.46
C CYS A 75 -1.80 1.31 -8.38
N CYS A 76 -0.64 1.73 -7.84
CA CYS A 76 0.49 2.10 -8.67
C CYS A 76 1.20 0.86 -9.21
N VAL A 77 1.24 0.74 -10.53
CA VAL A 77 2.02 -0.28 -11.25
C VAL A 77 3.23 0.41 -11.87
N ASP A 78 4.40 0.20 -11.26
CA ASP A 78 5.62 0.85 -11.70
C ASP A 78 6.28 0.11 -12.88
N MET A 79 5.81 0.42 -14.09
CA MET A 79 6.41 -0.08 -15.34
C MET A 79 7.73 0.64 -15.73
N ILE A 80 8.43 1.36 -14.84
CA ILE A 80 9.70 2.02 -15.22
C ILE A 80 10.80 0.98 -15.50
N ASP A 81 10.80 -0.13 -14.77
CA ASP A 81 11.83 -1.17 -14.90
C ASP A 81 11.68 -1.99 -16.20
N THR A 82 10.52 -1.89 -16.85
CA THR A 82 10.19 -2.68 -18.05
C THR A 82 10.47 -1.96 -19.37
N ILE A 83 10.81 -0.67 -19.32
CA ILE A 83 11.08 0.18 -20.49
C ILE A 83 12.58 0.44 -20.57
#